data_AF-A0AAD4GFJ1-F1
#
_entry.id   AF-A0AAD4GFJ1-F1
#
_cell.length_a   1.000
_cell.length_b   1.000
_cell.length_c   1.000
_cell.angle_alpha   90.00
_cell.angle_beta   90.00
_cell.angle_gamma   90.00
#
_symmetry.space_group_name_H-M   'P 1'
#
loop_
_entity.id
_entity.type
_entity.pdbx_description
1 polymer ?
#
loop_
_entity_poly.entity_id
_entity_poly.type
_entity_poly.pdbx_seq_one_letter_code
_entity_poly.pdbx_strand_id
1 'polypeptide(L)'
;FKTYFPATHTYYETKMLRIKQHHLLLKFYFVDAFPSAVFNQGPRTVCKLHKDARNLAFGLCPVTALGDFDHKKEGHLILKELGLMIELPSGSTVLIPSTVIMHSNTTIVPNEKQHSFTQYASGTLFSYVENGMCTDKGLLQEASKKQKAEWKAERELRWAKGLALFPLLILPVTLVWHA
;
A
#
# COMPACT_ATOMS: atom_id res chain seq x y z
N PHE A 1 -9.91 -1.92 -4.97
CA PHE A 1 -8.71 -1.27 -5.56
C PHE A 1 -8.94 -0.83 -7.01
N LYS A 2 -9.14 -1.76 -7.98
CA LYS A 2 -9.35 -1.45 -9.42
C LYS A 2 -10.38 -0.34 -9.70
N THR A 3 -11.52 -0.37 -9.02
CA THR A 3 -12.61 0.60 -9.20
C THR A 3 -12.20 2.04 -8.86
N TYR A 4 -11.52 2.24 -7.73
CA TYR A 4 -11.22 3.58 -7.20
C TYR A 4 -9.85 4.10 -7.65
N PHE A 5 -8.89 3.21 -7.95
CA PHE A 5 -7.54 3.57 -8.36
C PHE A 5 -7.13 2.79 -9.62
N PRO A 6 -7.84 2.95 -10.76
CA PRO A 6 -7.65 2.09 -11.93
C PRO A 6 -6.23 2.18 -12.52
N ALA A 7 -5.65 3.38 -12.63
CA ALA A 7 -4.31 3.55 -13.19
C ALA A 7 -3.23 2.94 -12.27
N THR A 8 -3.35 3.14 -10.95
CA THR A 8 -2.44 2.51 -9.97
C THR A 8 -2.61 0.98 -9.99
N HIS A 9 -3.84 0.48 -10.11
CA HIS A 9 -4.12 -0.96 -10.26
C HIS A 9 -3.45 -1.54 -11.51
N THR A 10 -3.60 -0.91 -12.67
CA THR A 10 -2.94 -1.34 -13.91
C THR A 10 -1.42 -1.33 -13.76
N TYR A 11 -0.84 -0.35 -13.06
CA TYR A 11 0.58 -0.33 -12.76
C TYR A 11 1.00 -1.58 -11.95
N TYR A 12 0.24 -1.96 -10.92
CA TYR A 12 0.47 -3.20 -10.15
C TYR A 12 0.32 -4.45 -11.00
N GLU A 13 -0.85 -4.64 -11.60
CA GLU A 13 -1.22 -5.84 -12.35
C GLU A 13 -0.22 -6.13 -13.48
N THR A 14 0.16 -5.11 -14.24
CA THR A 14 1.14 -5.28 -15.32
C THR A 14 2.51 -5.74 -14.82
N LYS A 15 2.94 -5.31 -13.62
CA LYS A 15 4.27 -5.68 -13.11
C LYS A 15 4.24 -7.07 -12.50
N MET A 16 3.18 -7.41 -11.77
CA MET A 16 2.97 -8.75 -11.23
C MET A 16 2.83 -9.79 -12.36
N LEU A 17 2.13 -9.46 -13.45
CA LEU A 17 2.02 -10.33 -14.62
C LEU A 17 3.39 -10.61 -15.25
N ARG A 18 4.24 -9.59 -15.40
CA ARG A 18 5.61 -9.78 -15.91
C ARG A 18 6.43 -10.71 -15.00
N ILE A 19 6.32 -10.57 -13.68
CA ILE A 19 6.99 -11.46 -12.72
C ILE A 19 6.50 -12.90 -12.90
N LYS A 20 5.19 -13.10 -12.99
CA LYS A 20 4.57 -14.43 -13.19
C LYS A 20 5.02 -15.09 -14.49
N GLN A 21 5.15 -14.32 -15.57
CA GLN A 21 5.62 -14.82 -16.87
C GLN A 21 7.12 -15.16 -16.86
N HIS A 22 7.93 -14.42 -16.11
CA HIS A 22 9.37 -14.65 -16.03
C HIS A 22 9.73 -15.80 -15.08
N HIS A 23 9.01 -15.93 -13.96
CA HIS A 23 9.27 -16.92 -12.92
C HIS A 23 8.16 -17.97 -12.87
N LEU A 24 8.18 -18.92 -13.81
CA LEU A 24 7.11 -19.92 -14.01
C LEU A 24 6.84 -20.84 -12.80
N LEU A 25 7.79 -20.93 -11.87
CA LEU A 25 7.66 -21.74 -10.65
C LEU A 25 7.00 -20.98 -9.48
N LEU A 26 6.83 -19.65 -9.58
CA LEU A 26 6.18 -18.88 -8.52
C LEU A 26 4.69 -19.13 -8.50
N LYS A 27 4.18 -19.47 -7.30
CA LYS A 27 2.74 -19.59 -7.04
C LYS A 27 2.22 -18.28 -6.48
N PHE A 28 1.23 -17.70 -7.17
CA PHE A 28 0.49 -16.54 -6.70
C PHE A 28 -0.78 -17.04 -6.02
N TYR A 29 -0.86 -16.84 -4.70
CA TYR A 29 -1.97 -17.32 -3.89
C TYR A 29 -3.18 -16.39 -3.91
N PHE A 30 -2.99 -15.13 -4.30
CA PHE A 30 -4.04 -14.15 -4.45
C PHE A 30 -4.29 -13.90 -5.94
N VAL A 31 -5.57 -13.76 -6.30
CA VAL A 31 -6.01 -13.47 -7.67
C VAL A 31 -6.01 -11.98 -7.99
N ASP A 32 -5.83 -11.13 -6.98
CA ASP A 32 -5.76 -9.68 -7.12
C ASP A 32 -4.33 -9.19 -7.44
N ALA A 33 -4.19 -7.86 -7.51
CA ALA A 33 -2.95 -7.21 -7.91
C ALA A 33 -1.86 -7.18 -6.81
N PHE A 34 -2.14 -7.65 -5.59
CA PHE A 34 -1.22 -7.61 -4.46
C PHE A 34 -0.44 -8.94 -4.33
N PRO A 35 0.90 -8.90 -4.38
CA PRO A 35 1.72 -10.12 -4.33
C PRO A 35 1.89 -10.68 -2.91
N SER A 36 1.49 -9.95 -1.88
CA SER A 36 1.76 -10.32 -0.48
C SER A 36 0.60 -9.94 0.41
N ALA A 37 0.42 -10.73 1.46
CA ALA A 37 -0.56 -10.46 2.50
C ALA A 37 -0.04 -10.92 3.87
N VAL A 38 -0.64 -10.37 4.93
CA VAL A 38 -0.41 -10.77 6.32
C VAL A 38 -1.75 -10.89 7.03
N PHE A 39 -1.90 -11.96 7.81
CA PHE A 39 -3.00 -12.10 8.77
C PHE A 39 -2.45 -11.72 10.13
N ASN A 40 -2.88 -10.59 10.66
CA ASN A 40 -2.54 -10.16 12.01
C ASN A 40 -3.49 -10.83 12.99
N GLN A 41 -3.09 -12.03 13.42
CA GLN A 41 -3.86 -12.91 14.31
C GLN A 41 -3.33 -12.81 15.74
N GLY A 42 -4.23 -12.51 16.66
CA GLY A 42 -4.01 -12.40 18.11
C GLY A 42 -5.32 -11.88 18.71
N PRO A 43 -5.70 -12.19 19.96
CA PRO A 43 -7.01 -11.78 20.46
C PRO A 43 -7.19 -10.26 20.35
N ARG A 44 -6.11 -9.49 20.45
CA ARG A 44 -6.11 -8.03 20.33
C ARG A 44 -4.94 -7.58 19.46
N THR A 45 -5.15 -7.46 18.15
CA THR A 45 -4.13 -6.96 17.23
C THR A 45 -3.87 -5.48 17.50
N VAL A 46 -2.71 -5.17 18.08
CA VAL A 46 -2.27 -3.78 18.30
C VAL A 46 -1.09 -3.47 17.40
N CYS A 47 -1.26 -2.44 16.58
CA CYS A 47 -0.29 -1.91 15.67
C CYS A 47 0.28 -0.61 16.25
N LYS A 48 1.58 -0.61 16.59
CA LYS A 48 2.27 0.61 17.01
C LYS A 48 2.41 1.56 15.82
N LEU A 49 2.50 2.86 16.11
CA LEU A 49 2.66 3.89 15.09
C LEU A 49 3.93 3.64 14.25
N HIS A 50 3.76 3.42 12.95
CA HIS A 50 4.86 3.11 12.03
C HIS A 50 4.51 3.44 10.57
N LYS A 51 5.49 3.29 9.67
CA LYS A 51 5.31 3.30 8.21
C LYS A 51 5.80 1.97 7.65
N ASP A 52 5.15 1.49 6.59
CA ASP A 52 5.64 0.35 5.84
C ASP A 52 6.68 0.77 4.80
N ALA A 53 7.85 1.21 5.27
CA ALA A 53 8.86 1.87 4.44
C ALA A 53 9.40 1.04 3.25
N ARG A 54 9.11 -0.27 3.21
CA ARG A 54 9.52 -1.18 2.12
C ARG A 54 8.48 -1.33 1.03
N ASN A 55 7.25 -0.90 1.26
CA ASN A 55 6.20 -0.96 0.26
C ASN A 55 6.44 0.05 -0.87
N LEU A 56 5.74 -0.11 -1.99
CA LEU A 56 5.78 0.87 -3.06
C LEU A 56 5.42 2.26 -2.52
N ALA A 57 6.22 3.27 -2.84
CA ALA A 57 6.14 4.60 -2.23
C ALA A 57 4.79 5.29 -2.46
N PHE A 58 4.28 5.24 -3.69
CA PHE A 58 2.94 5.70 -4.06
C PHE A 58 1.90 4.56 -4.03
N GLY A 59 2.25 3.44 -3.43
CA GLY A 59 1.40 2.27 -3.34
C GLY A 59 0.27 2.44 -2.34
N LEU A 60 -0.74 1.58 -2.47
CA LEU A 60 -1.82 1.44 -1.48
C LEU A 60 -1.75 0.05 -0.84
N CYS A 61 -2.15 -0.03 0.42
CA CYS A 61 -2.26 -1.26 1.19
C CYS A 61 -3.71 -1.41 1.66
N PRO A 62 -4.44 -2.43 1.17
CA PRO A 62 -5.72 -2.83 1.75
C PRO A 62 -5.52 -3.32 3.18
N VAL A 63 -6.31 -2.77 4.11
CA VAL A 63 -6.42 -3.25 5.49
C VAL A 63 -7.88 -3.56 5.74
N THR A 64 -8.17 -4.84 5.95
CA THR A 64 -9.49 -5.34 6.31
C THR A 64 -9.55 -5.58 7.81
N ALA A 65 -10.45 -4.89 8.51
CA ALA A 65 -10.72 -5.16 9.92
C ALA A 65 -11.56 -6.43 10.05
N LEU A 66 -11.26 -7.26 11.02
CA LEU A 66 -11.92 -8.55 11.27
C LEU A 66 -12.13 -8.73 12.78
N GLY A 67 -13.08 -9.60 13.15
CA GLY A 67 -13.36 -9.95 14.54
C GLY A 67 -14.66 -9.34 15.07
N ASP A 68 -14.82 -9.39 16.38
CA ASP A 68 -16.01 -8.94 17.12
C ASP A 68 -15.56 -7.91 18.16
N PHE A 69 -15.87 -6.64 17.88
CA PHE A 69 -15.46 -5.48 18.67
C PHE A 69 -16.37 -4.27 18.37
N ASP A 70 -16.49 -3.35 19.32
CA ASP A 70 -17.25 -2.10 19.14
C ASP A 70 -16.42 -1.05 18.39
N HIS A 71 -16.45 -1.11 17.06
CA HIS A 71 -15.71 -0.18 16.19
C HIS A 71 -15.99 1.32 16.41
N LYS A 72 -17.05 1.69 17.13
CA LYS A 72 -17.34 3.08 17.48
C LYS A 72 -16.52 3.55 18.68
N LYS A 73 -16.10 2.62 19.54
CA LYS A 73 -15.31 2.92 20.75
C LYS A 73 -13.84 2.58 20.59
N GLU A 74 -13.51 1.57 19.81
CA GLU A 74 -12.19 0.96 19.83
C GLU A 74 -11.76 0.37 18.49
N GLY A 75 -10.47 0.01 18.40
CA GLY A 75 -9.87 -0.54 17.19
C GLY A 75 -9.79 0.45 16.02
N HIS A 76 -9.88 1.76 16.30
CA HIS A 76 -9.85 2.83 15.30
C HIS A 76 -8.51 2.89 14.58
N LEU A 77 -8.53 3.11 13.27
CA LEU A 77 -7.33 3.37 12.47
C LEU A 77 -6.89 4.82 12.66
N ILE A 78 -5.62 5.02 13.00
CA ILE A 78 -5.00 6.34 13.10
C ILE A 78 -4.15 6.60 11.86
N LEU A 79 -4.34 7.76 11.23
CA LEU A 79 -3.53 8.26 10.12
C LEU A 79 -2.90 9.59 10.53
N LYS A 80 -1.67 9.55 11.04
CA LYS A 80 -1.06 10.65 11.78
C LYS A 80 -0.89 11.93 10.97
N GLU A 81 -0.29 11.86 9.78
CA GLU A 81 -0.05 13.04 8.94
C GLU A 81 -1.35 13.66 8.42
N LEU A 82 -2.46 12.92 8.40
CA LEU A 82 -3.78 13.44 8.04
C LEU A 82 -4.57 13.98 9.24
N GLY A 83 -4.10 13.74 10.48
CA GLY A 83 -4.86 14.06 11.69
C GLY A 83 -6.18 13.30 11.80
N LEU A 84 -6.29 12.11 11.18
CA LEU A 84 -7.52 11.33 11.14
C LEU A 84 -7.49 10.15 12.11
N MET A 85 -8.63 9.93 12.77
CA MET A 85 -9.01 8.72 13.48
C MET A 85 -10.27 8.18 12.81
N ILE A 86 -10.22 6.95 12.34
CA ILE A 86 -11.25 6.36 11.48
C ILE A 86 -11.84 5.14 12.19
N GLU A 87 -13.15 5.18 12.41
CA GLU A 87 -13.93 4.00 12.77
C GLU A 87 -13.88 2.99 11.62
N LEU A 88 -13.39 1.78 11.90
CA LEU A 88 -13.22 0.74 10.89
C LEU A 88 -14.01 -0.51 11.30
N PRO A 89 -15.28 -0.65 10.88
CA PRO A 89 -16.12 -1.79 11.23
C PRO A 89 -15.52 -3.13 10.81
N SER A 90 -15.81 -4.20 11.55
CA SER A 90 -15.46 -5.56 11.13
C SER A 90 -16.05 -5.88 9.75
N GLY A 91 -15.25 -6.48 8.88
CA GLY A 91 -15.57 -6.75 7.47
C GLY A 91 -15.33 -5.58 6.52
N SER A 92 -15.06 -4.37 7.02
CA SER A 92 -14.72 -3.23 6.17
C SER A 92 -13.24 -3.25 5.75
N THR A 93 -12.95 -2.66 4.60
CA THR A 93 -11.59 -2.54 4.06
C THR A 93 -11.28 -1.11 3.69
N VAL A 94 -10.13 -0.62 4.15
CA VAL A 94 -9.59 0.70 3.80
C VAL A 94 -8.31 0.54 2.99
N LEU A 95 -8.08 1.43 2.01
CA LEU A 95 -6.86 1.50 1.23
C LEU A 95 -6.02 2.67 1.75
N ILE A 96 -4.83 2.39 2.30
CA ILE A 96 -3.96 3.44 2.86
C ILE A 96 -2.62 3.50 2.12
N PRO A 97 -2.03 4.70 1.91
CA PRO A 97 -0.68 4.83 1.39
C PRO A 97 0.33 4.62 2.53
N SER A 98 0.48 3.38 2.97
CA SER A 98 1.16 3.02 4.22
C SER A 98 2.66 3.32 4.25
N THR A 99 3.28 3.54 3.09
CA THR A 99 4.68 3.97 2.96
C THR A 99 4.88 5.43 3.36
N VAL A 100 3.88 6.30 3.14
CA VAL A 100 4.01 7.75 3.36
C VAL A 100 3.29 8.26 4.60
N ILE A 101 2.23 7.57 5.03
CA ILE A 101 1.45 7.94 6.21
C ILE A 101 1.79 7.00 7.37
N MET A 102 2.22 7.58 8.49
CA MET A 102 2.33 6.90 9.77
C MET A 102 0.94 6.45 10.22
N HIS A 103 0.81 5.17 10.53
CA HIS A 103 -0.46 4.58 10.93
C HIS A 103 -0.30 3.61 12.11
N SER A 104 -1.39 3.47 12.85
CA SER A 104 -1.56 2.58 14.01
C SER A 104 -3.04 2.26 14.19
N ASN A 105 -3.38 1.43 15.19
CA ASN A 105 -4.75 1.32 15.68
C ASN A 105 -4.85 1.57 17.19
N THR A 106 -6.03 1.94 17.67
CA THR A 106 -6.30 2.01 19.10
C THR A 106 -6.42 0.60 19.68
N THR A 107 -6.12 0.45 20.97
CA THR A 107 -6.28 -0.81 21.69
C THR A 107 -7.76 -1.15 21.84
N ILE A 108 -8.06 -2.45 21.93
CA ILE A 108 -9.39 -2.94 22.32
C ILE A 108 -9.39 -3.51 23.75
N VAL A 109 -10.56 -3.59 24.37
CA VAL A 109 -10.80 -4.13 25.71
C VAL A 109 -10.52 -5.63 25.77
N PRO A 110 -10.21 -6.20 26.95
CA PRO A 110 -9.73 -7.57 27.06
C PRO A 110 -10.65 -8.67 26.49
N ASN A 111 -11.96 -8.45 26.49
CA ASN A 111 -12.97 -9.44 26.10
C ASN A 111 -13.35 -9.38 24.61
N GLU A 112 -12.92 -8.35 23.90
CA GLU A 112 -13.18 -8.19 22.47
C GLU A 112 -12.07 -8.79 21.62
N LYS A 113 -12.38 -9.03 20.34
CA LYS A 113 -11.45 -9.63 19.39
C LYS A 113 -11.32 -8.77 18.14
N GLN A 114 -10.12 -8.26 17.88
CA GLN A 114 -9.79 -7.59 16.63
C GLN A 114 -8.62 -8.30 15.96
N HIS A 115 -8.82 -8.62 14.70
CA HIS A 115 -7.81 -9.11 13.78
C HIS A 115 -7.76 -8.18 12.56
N SER A 116 -6.73 -8.34 11.74
CA SER A 116 -6.75 -7.71 10.42
C SER A 116 -6.16 -8.62 9.36
N PHE A 117 -6.66 -8.46 8.15
CA PHE A 117 -6.04 -8.98 6.94
C PHE A 117 -5.50 -7.79 6.16
N THR A 118 -4.21 -7.79 5.87
CA THR A 118 -3.55 -6.70 5.16
C THR A 118 -2.86 -7.22 3.92
N GLN A 119 -3.05 -6.56 2.80
CA GLN A 119 -2.31 -6.84 1.57
C GLN A 119 -1.34 -5.70 1.26
N TYR A 120 -0.22 -6.02 0.62
CA TYR A 120 0.83 -5.05 0.34
C TYR A 120 1.70 -5.50 -0.83
N ALA A 121 2.52 -4.57 -1.34
CA ALA A 121 3.46 -4.84 -2.40
C ALA A 121 4.79 -4.11 -2.13
N SER A 122 5.88 -4.88 -2.03
CA SER A 122 7.22 -4.31 -1.87
C SER A 122 7.61 -3.47 -3.08
N GLY A 123 8.14 -2.26 -2.84
CA GLY A 123 8.65 -1.38 -3.91
C GLY A 123 9.80 -2.02 -4.71
N THR A 124 10.52 -2.96 -4.10
CA THR A 124 11.61 -3.68 -4.77
C THR A 124 11.13 -4.60 -5.88
N LEU A 125 9.91 -5.14 -5.80
CA LEU A 125 9.33 -5.96 -6.88
C LEU A 125 9.11 -5.13 -8.14
N PHE A 126 8.64 -3.89 -7.97
CA PHE A 126 8.45 -2.95 -9.08
C PHE A 126 9.78 -2.54 -9.70
N SER A 127 10.75 -2.17 -8.86
CA SER A 127 12.09 -1.81 -9.32
C SER A 127 12.76 -2.98 -10.06
N TYR A 128 12.59 -4.21 -9.59
CA TYR A 128 13.11 -5.41 -10.26
C TYR A 128 12.54 -5.57 -11.68
N VAL A 129 11.24 -5.35 -11.87
CA VAL A 129 10.58 -5.41 -13.19
C VAL A 129 10.98 -4.24 -14.09
N GLU A 130 11.11 -3.03 -13.53
CA GLU A 130 11.58 -1.83 -14.25
C GLU A 130 13.01 -1.99 -14.75
N ASN A 131 13.88 -2.61 -13.94
CA ASN A 131 15.26 -2.97 -14.31
C ASN A 131 15.35 -4.21 -15.23
N GLY A 132 14.24 -4.71 -15.79
CA GLY A 132 14.25 -5.85 -16.70
C GLY A 132 14.49 -7.21 -16.03
N MET A 133 13.87 -7.45 -14.86
CA MET A 133 14.07 -8.66 -14.05
C MET A 133 15.47 -8.76 -13.44
N CYS A 134 16.04 -7.60 -13.09
CA CYS A 134 17.35 -7.50 -12.44
C CYS A 134 17.25 -6.70 -11.14
N THR A 135 17.99 -7.14 -10.12
CA THR A 135 18.08 -6.37 -8.86
C THR A 135 18.78 -5.04 -9.11
N ASP A 136 18.48 -4.02 -8.32
CA ASP A 136 19.19 -2.73 -8.37
C ASP A 136 20.71 -2.91 -8.30
N LYS A 137 21.17 -3.77 -7.38
CA LYS A 137 22.58 -4.09 -7.22
C LYS A 137 23.16 -4.72 -8.50
N GLY A 138 22.49 -5.73 -9.06
CA GLY A 138 22.94 -6.42 -10.26
C GLY A 138 23.01 -5.49 -11.47
N LEU A 139 21.98 -4.67 -11.69
CA LEU A 139 21.96 -3.70 -12.79
C LEU A 139 23.09 -2.68 -12.65
N LEU A 140 23.32 -2.16 -11.44
CA LEU A 140 24.33 -1.12 -11.20
C LEU A 140 25.77 -1.65 -11.18
N GLN A 141 26.00 -2.95 -10.98
CA GLN A 141 27.35 -3.52 -11.06
C GLN A 141 27.91 -3.43 -12.47
N GLU A 142 27.11 -3.79 -13.47
CA GLU A 142 27.51 -3.83 -14.89
C GLU A 142 27.27 -2.51 -15.64
N ALA A 143 26.56 -1.55 -15.04
CA ALA A 143 26.21 -0.30 -15.69
C ALA A 143 27.39 0.69 -15.81
N SER A 144 27.52 1.28 -17.00
CA SER A 144 28.38 2.44 -17.25
C SER A 144 27.98 3.66 -16.40
N LYS A 145 28.87 4.65 -16.28
CA LYS A 145 28.57 5.92 -15.58
C LYS A 145 27.32 6.62 -16.15
N LYS A 146 27.15 6.59 -17.48
CA LYS A 146 25.99 7.18 -18.16
C LYS A 146 24.69 6.45 -17.77
N GLN A 147 24.67 5.12 -17.85
CA GLN A 147 23.51 4.31 -17.48
C GLN A 147 23.12 4.49 -16.00
N LYS A 148 24.10 4.62 -15.10
CA LYS A 148 23.85 4.92 -13.67
C LYS A 148 23.17 6.28 -13.48
N ALA A 149 23.61 7.30 -14.23
CA ALA A 149 23.01 8.63 -14.18
C ALA A 149 21.57 8.62 -14.73
N GLU A 150 21.33 7.95 -15.85
CA GLU A 150 19.99 7.79 -16.44
C GLU A 150 19.04 7.05 -15.50
N TRP A 151 19.49 5.93 -14.92
CA TRP A 151 18.74 5.17 -13.92
C TRP A 151 18.39 6.02 -12.69
N LYS A 152 19.33 6.84 -12.21
CA LYS A 152 19.08 7.73 -11.07
C LYS A 152 18.06 8.81 -11.43
N ALA A 153 18.20 9.46 -12.59
CA ALA A 153 17.28 10.49 -13.05
C ALA A 153 15.85 9.93 -13.22
N GLU A 154 15.71 8.71 -13.75
CA GLU A 154 14.40 8.06 -13.85
C GLU A 154 13.74 7.85 -12.48
N ARG A 155 14.54 7.50 -11.46
CA ARG A 155 14.08 7.27 -10.09
C ARG A 155 13.65 8.53 -9.38
N GLU A 156 14.32 9.64 -9.64
CA GLU A 156 13.93 10.95 -9.12
C GLU A 156 12.51 11.35 -9.59
N LEU A 157 12.10 10.89 -10.77
CA LEU A 157 10.75 11.11 -11.32
C LEU A 157 9.67 10.18 -10.74
N ARG A 158 10.01 9.17 -9.93
CA ARG A 158 9.03 8.17 -9.45
C ARG A 158 7.90 8.77 -8.64
N TRP A 159 8.17 9.80 -7.84
CA TRP A 159 7.14 10.49 -7.08
C TRP A 159 6.11 11.14 -7.99
N ALA A 160 6.57 11.95 -8.95
CA ALA A 160 5.68 12.62 -9.90
C ALA A 160 4.89 11.61 -10.74
N LYS A 161 5.55 10.58 -11.26
CA LYS A 161 4.90 9.49 -12.02
C LYS A 161 3.87 8.75 -11.17
N GLY A 162 4.20 8.44 -9.92
CA GLY A 162 3.32 7.73 -8.99
C GLY A 162 2.08 8.54 -8.63
N LEU A 163 2.25 9.82 -8.30
CA LEU A 163 1.14 10.74 -8.00
C LEU A 163 0.20 10.90 -9.19
N ALA A 164 0.72 10.92 -10.42
CA ALA A 164 -0.10 11.00 -11.64
C ALA A 164 -1.00 9.76 -11.86
N LEU A 165 -0.79 8.66 -11.12
CA LEU A 165 -1.65 7.46 -11.18
C LEU A 165 -2.83 7.51 -10.21
N PHE A 166 -2.90 8.53 -9.34
CA PHE A 166 -4.02 8.73 -8.43
C PHE A 166 -5.15 9.48 -9.13
N PRO A 167 -6.41 9.12 -8.84
CA PRO A 167 -7.55 9.88 -9.36
C PRO A 167 -7.54 11.30 -8.77
N LEU A 168 -7.84 12.29 -9.61
CA LEU A 168 -8.13 13.64 -9.16
C LEU A 168 -9.59 13.69 -8.71
N LEU A 169 -9.82 13.84 -7.40
CA LEU A 169 -11.13 14.17 -6.86
C LEU A 169 -11.38 15.66 -7.06
N ILE A 170 -12.06 16.02 -8.15
CA ILE A 170 -12.61 17.37 -8.32
C ILE A 170 -13.90 17.40 -7.51
N LEU A 171 -13.82 17.79 -6.24
CA LEU A 171 -15.02 18.09 -5.47
C LEU A 171 -15.58 19.42 -6.00
N PRO A 172 -16.89 19.48 -6.35
CA PRO A 172 -17.51 20.77 -6.63
C PRO A 172 -17.41 21.59 -5.34
N VAL A 173 -16.65 22.69 -5.38
CA VAL A 173 -16.55 23.62 -4.27
C VAL A 173 -17.91 24.31 -4.12
N THR A 174 -18.78 23.74 -3.29
CA THR A 174 -19.86 24.50 -2.66
C THR A 174 -19.41 24.80 -1.25
N LEU A 175 -18.59 25.85 -1.11
CA LEU A 175 -18.36 26.51 0.16
C LEU A 175 -19.66 27.22 0.54
N VAL A 176 -20.58 26.48 1.17
CA VAL A 176 -21.66 27.10 1.92
C VAL A 176 -21.08 27.44 3.28
N TRP A 177 -20.58 28.68 3.40
CA TRP A 177 -20.31 29.27 4.70
C TRP A 177 -21.67 29.48 5.38
N HIS A 178 -21.95 28.74 6.44
CA HIS A 178 -22.92 29.18 7.44
C HIS A 178 -22.15 29.99 8.47
N ALA A 179 -22.38 31.31 8.43
CA ALA A 179 -22.00 32.25 9.48
C ALA A 179 -22.94 32.10 10.68
#